data_AF-A0A965LDP0-F1
#
_entry.id   AF-A0A965LDP0-F1
#
_cell.length_a   1.000
_cell.length_b   1.000
_cell.length_c   1.000
_cell.angle_alpha   90.00
_cell.angle_beta   90.00
_cell.angle_gamma   90.00
#
_symmetry.space_group_name_H-M   'P 1'
#
loop_
_entity.id
_entity.type
_entity.pdbx_description
1 polymer ?
#
loop_
_entity_poly.entity_id
_entity_poly.type
_entity_poly.pdbx_seq_one_letter_code
_entity_poly.pdbx_strand_id
1 'polypeptide(L)'
;MLILQAGNPQMMQIILFGGIFVVFYFFMIRPQQKKAKEAKKFIEELKTGDKVVTIGGAHGTIITIREKTVIVEVDSSKGVRIVFEKTAISKDASTRLTEE
;
A
#
# COMPACT_ATOMS: atom_id res chain seq x y z
N MET A 1 17.35 39.46 -38.49
CA MET A 1 17.30 38.70 -37.23
C MET A 1 15.90 38.13 -37.11
N LEU A 2 15.82 36.80 -37.10
CA LEU A 2 14.59 36.01 -37.18
C LEU A 2 13.64 36.28 -36.02
N ILE A 3 12.41 36.65 -36.38
CA ILE A 3 11.12 36.31 -35.79
C ILE A 3 11.21 35.56 -34.43
N LEU A 4 11.32 36.33 -33.34
CA LEU A 4 10.86 35.86 -32.03
C LEU A 4 9.37 36.20 -31.95
N GLN A 5 8.55 35.34 -32.56
CA GLN A 5 7.11 35.40 -32.37
C GLN A 5 6.86 35.09 -30.88
N ALA A 6 6.55 36.14 -30.11
CA ALA A 6 6.13 36.01 -28.73
C ALA A 6 4.91 35.10 -28.72
N GLY A 7 5.10 33.85 -28.28
CA GLY A 7 4.00 32.93 -28.02
C GLY A 7 3.03 33.62 -27.07
N ASN A 8 1.74 33.61 -27.42
CA ASN A 8 0.69 34.29 -26.67
C ASN A 8 0.86 34.03 -25.16
N PRO A 9 1.05 35.06 -24.29
CA PRO A 9 1.38 34.87 -22.87
C PRO A 9 0.38 33.96 -22.13
N GLN A 10 -0.89 33.95 -22.56
CA GLN A 10 -1.92 33.05 -22.04
C GLN A 10 -1.69 31.57 -22.41
N MET A 11 -1.20 31.29 -23.62
CA MET A 11 -0.83 29.93 -24.04
C MET A 11 0.34 29.40 -23.20
N MET A 12 1.33 30.27 -22.93
CA MET A 12 2.48 29.91 -22.10
C MET A 12 2.08 29.63 -20.64
N GLN A 13 1.11 30.36 -20.09
CA GLN A 13 0.55 30.09 -18.75
C GLN A 13 -0.25 28.78 -18.69
N ILE A 14 -1.12 28.51 -19.68
CA ILE A 14 -1.90 27.25 -19.71
C ILE A 14 -0.99 26.04 -19.82
N ILE A 15 0.05 26.10 -20.65
CA ILE A 15 1.04 25.03 -20.78
C ILE A 15 1.79 24.82 -19.45
N LEU A 16 2.21 25.90 -18.78
CA LEU A 16 2.91 25.81 -17.50
C LEU A 16 2.03 25.17 -16.42
N PHE A 17 0.82 25.67 -16.21
CA PHE A 17 -0.10 25.12 -15.21
C PHE A 17 -0.54 23.69 -15.56
N GLY A 18 -0.83 23.41 -16.83
CA GLY A 18 -1.15 22.07 -17.32
C GLY A 18 0.00 21.08 -17.07
N GLY A 19 1.24 21.48 -17.33
CA GLY A 19 2.44 20.68 -17.06
C GLY A 19 2.60 20.36 -15.57
N ILE A 20 2.38 21.35 -14.69
CA ILE A 20 2.41 21.13 -13.23
C ILE A 20 1.34 20.11 -12.80
N PHE A 21 0.09 20.25 -13.28
CA PHE A 21 -0.97 19.28 -12.99
C PHE A 21 -0.63 17.86 -13.45
N VAL A 22 -0.05 17.72 -14.65
CA VAL A 22 0.39 16.42 -15.18
C VAL A 22 1.48 15.80 -14.31
N VAL A 23 2.48 16.59 -13.90
CA VAL A 23 3.56 16.11 -13.03
C VAL A 23 3.01 15.70 -11.67
N PHE A 24 2.20 16.54 -11.00
CA PHE A 24 1.61 16.19 -9.71
C PHE A 24 0.69 14.97 -9.80
N TYR A 25 -0.14 14.86 -10.85
CA TYR A 25 -0.96 13.67 -11.08
C TYR A 25 -0.08 12.42 -11.21
N PHE A 26 0.95 12.48 -12.04
CA PHE A 26 1.80 11.33 -12.31
C PHE A 26 2.64 10.93 -11.10
N PHE A 27 3.13 11.90 -10.32
CA PHE A 27 3.95 11.64 -9.13
C PHE A 27 3.16 11.31 -7.87
N MET A 28 1.89 11.70 -7.73
CA MET A 28 1.11 11.39 -6.53
C MET A 28 0.16 10.20 -6.75
N ILE A 29 -0.59 10.19 -7.85
CA ILE A 29 -1.63 9.18 -8.09
C ILE A 29 -1.03 7.84 -8.50
N ARG A 30 0.03 7.84 -9.34
CA ARG A 30 0.72 6.60 -9.73
C ARG A 30 1.29 5.83 -8.53
N PRO A 31 2.07 6.43 -7.61
CA PRO A 31 2.56 5.69 -6.46
C PRO A 31 1.47 5.31 -5.47
N GLN A 32 0.41 6.12 -5.29
CA GLN A 32 -0.72 5.72 -4.45
C GLN A 32 -1.43 4.48 -5.00
N GLN A 33 -1.70 4.44 -6.31
CA GLN A 33 -2.28 3.26 -6.96
C GLN A 33 -1.35 2.04 -6.85
N LYS A 34 -0.03 2.23 -6.96
CA LYS A 34 0.95 1.15 -6.80
C LYS A 34 0.91 0.58 -5.38
N LYS A 35 0.95 1.43 -4.35
CA LYS A 35 0.84 1.01 -2.94
C LYS A 35 -0.45 0.26 -2.65
N ALA A 36 -1.60 0.73 -3.17
CA ALA A 36 -2.88 0.07 -2.98
C ALA A 36 -2.93 -1.31 -3.66
N LYS A 37 -2.38 -1.45 -4.88
CA LYS A 37 -2.29 -2.73 -5.59
C LYS A 37 -1.39 -3.71 -4.84
N GLU A 38 -0.24 -3.24 -4.36
CA GLU A 38 0.69 -4.06 -3.59
C GLU A 38 0.10 -4.53 -2.25
N ALA A 39 -0.65 -3.68 -1.55
CA ALA A 39 -1.33 -4.07 -0.32
C ALA A 39 -2.40 -5.15 -0.57
N LYS A 40 -3.19 -5.01 -1.64
CA LYS A 40 -4.16 -6.03 -2.06
C LYS A 40 -3.48 -7.35 -2.40
N LYS A 41 -2.41 -7.30 -3.19
CA LYS A 41 -1.65 -8.49 -3.56
C LYS A 41 -1.06 -9.21 -2.34
N PHE A 42 -0.49 -8.46 -1.38
CA PHE A 42 0.02 -9.03 -0.14
C PHE A 42 -1.08 -9.77 0.65
N ILE A 43 -2.26 -9.17 0.77
CA ILE A 43 -3.41 -9.77 1.44
C ILE A 43 -3.87 -11.07 0.75
N GLU A 44 -3.81 -11.12 -0.57
CA GLU A 44 -4.13 -12.32 -1.37
C GLU A 44 -3.06 -13.41 -1.26
N GLU A 45 -1.81 -13.03 -1.01
CA GLU A 45 -0.68 -13.95 -0.86
C GLU A 45 -0.59 -14.58 0.54
N LEU A 46 -1.32 -14.06 1.52
CA LEU A 46 -1.36 -14.61 2.89
C LEU A 46 -1.84 -16.06 2.88
N LYS A 47 -1.16 -16.91 3.64
CA LYS A 47 -1.46 -18.33 3.81
C LYS A 47 -1.55 -18.72 5.27
N THR A 48 -2.25 -19.82 5.53
CA THR A 48 -2.25 -20.45 6.85
C THR A 48 -0.83 -20.90 7.20
N GLY A 49 -0.36 -20.56 8.40
CA GLY A 49 1.00 -20.81 8.87
C GLY A 49 1.91 -19.58 8.79
N ASP A 50 1.50 -18.51 8.11
CA ASP A 50 2.33 -17.31 8.00
C ASP A 50 2.43 -16.57 9.33
N LYS A 51 3.65 -16.17 9.69
CA LYS A 51 3.90 -15.24 10.80
C LYS A 51 3.62 -13.82 10.33
N VAL A 52 2.76 -13.12 11.05
CA VAL A 52 2.29 -11.79 10.67
C VAL A 52 2.33 -10.83 11.84
N VAL A 53 2.44 -9.55 11.51
CA VAL A 53 2.30 -8.45 12.45
C VAL A 53 1.12 -7.60 12.03
N THR A 54 0.23 -7.33 12.98
CA THR A 54 -0.89 -6.40 12.77
C THR A 54 -0.39 -4.95 12.76
N ILE A 55 -1.20 -4.02 12.24
CA ILE A 55 -0.85 -2.58 12.24
C ILE A 55 -0.63 -2.04 13.67
N GLY A 56 -1.30 -2.62 14.66
CA GLY A 56 -1.11 -2.28 16.08
C GLY A 56 0.13 -2.89 16.72
N GLY A 57 0.96 -3.63 15.97
CA GLY A 57 2.18 -4.25 16.47
C GLY A 57 1.97 -5.59 17.17
N ALA A 58 0.78 -6.19 17.13
CA ALA A 58 0.59 -7.55 17.65
C ALA A 58 1.20 -8.57 16.68
N HIS A 59 2.04 -9.46 17.20
CA HIS A 59 2.67 -10.56 16.47
C HIS A 59 1.85 -11.84 16.64
N GLY A 60 1.76 -12.65 15.59
CA GLY A 60 1.07 -13.93 15.67
C GLY A 60 1.21 -14.76 14.41
N THR A 61 0.53 -15.91 14.39
CA THR A 61 0.53 -16.84 13.26
C THR A 61 -0.89 -17.01 12.71
N ILE A 62 -1.05 -16.96 11.39
CA ILE A 62 -2.36 -17.19 10.75
C ILE A 62 -2.73 -18.66 10.87
N ILE A 63 -3.88 -18.96 11.49
CA ILE A 63 -4.41 -20.32 11.58
C ILE A 63 -5.54 -20.59 10.60
N THR A 64 -6.24 -19.56 10.15
CA THR A 64 -7.37 -19.69 9.24
C THR A 64 -7.57 -18.40 8.46
N ILE A 65 -7.79 -18.54 7.15
CA ILE A 65 -8.09 -17.43 6.26
C ILE A 65 -9.54 -17.56 5.80
N ARG A 66 -10.29 -16.47 5.94
CA ARG A 66 -11.64 -16.29 5.36
C ARG A 66 -11.57 -15.26 4.25
N GLU A 67 -12.70 -14.90 3.68
CA GLU A 67 -12.74 -13.98 2.55
C GLU A 67 -12.27 -12.56 2.92
N LYS A 68 -12.79 -12.00 4.01
CA LYS A 68 -12.45 -10.64 4.49
C LYS A 68 -11.57 -10.63 5.74
N THR A 69 -11.66 -11.69 6.55
CA THR A 69 -10.99 -11.79 7.84
C THR A 69 -9.97 -12.92 7.89
N VAL A 70 -9.07 -12.85 8.85
CA VAL A 70 -8.09 -13.88 9.20
C VAL A 70 -8.16 -14.15 10.69
N ILE A 71 -7.98 -15.40 11.08
CA ILE A 71 -7.84 -15.78 12.48
C ILE A 71 -6.35 -15.93 12.75
N VAL A 72 -5.85 -15.13 13.68
CA VAL A 72 -4.45 -15.09 14.08
C VAL A 72 -4.33 -15.59 15.50
N GLU A 73 -3.41 -16.52 15.73
CA GLU A 73 -3.02 -16.95 17.05
C GLU A 73 -1.85 -16.08 17.54
N VAL A 74 -2.10 -15.31 18.60
CA VAL A 74 -1.16 -14.30 19.13
C VAL A 74 -0.32 -14.87 20.27
N ASP A 75 -0.88 -15.81 21.04
CA ASP A 75 -0.18 -16.50 22.12
C ASP A 75 -0.40 -18.01 21.95
N SER A 76 0.66 -18.70 21.52
CA SER A 76 0.65 -20.15 21.32
C SER A 76 0.63 -20.95 22.61
N SER A 77 1.02 -20.36 23.75
CA SER A 77 0.99 -21.04 25.06
C SER A 77 -0.43 -21.06 25.65
N LYS A 78 -1.22 -20.02 25.37
CA LYS A 78 -2.60 -19.88 25.84
C LYS A 78 -3.65 -20.16 24.76
N GLY A 79 -3.23 -20.42 23.52
CA GLY A 79 -4.11 -20.65 22.39
C GLY A 79 -5.02 -19.47 22.07
N VAL A 80 -4.57 -18.24 22.33
CA VAL A 80 -5.40 -17.03 22.15
C VAL A 80 -5.54 -16.73 20.67
N ARG A 81 -6.77 -16.88 20.16
CA ARG A 81 -7.13 -16.69 18.76
C ARG A 81 -8.00 -15.45 18.62
N ILE A 82 -7.56 -14.52 17.78
CA ILE A 82 -8.25 -13.25 17.54
C ILE A 82 -8.55 -13.15 16.05
N VAL A 83 -9.74 -12.65 15.73
CA VAL A 83 -10.15 -12.37 14.36
C VAL A 83 -9.71 -10.96 14.01
N PHE A 84 -8.93 -10.85 12.94
CA PHE A 84 -8.53 -9.57 12.37
C PHE A 84 -9.10 -9.43 10.95
N GLU A 85 -9.38 -8.20 10.55
CA GLU A 85 -9.59 -7.90 9.13
C GLU A 85 -8.27 -8.12 8.38
N LYS A 86 -8.35 -8.60 7.14
CA LYS A 86 -7.16 -8.76 6.29
C LYS A 86 -6.39 -7.44 6.10
N THR A 87 -7.12 -6.33 6.05
CA THR A 87 -6.57 -4.98 5.95
C THR A 87 -5.83 -4.53 7.22
N ALA A 88 -6.02 -5.22 8.35
CA ALA A 88 -5.33 -4.92 9.60
C ALA A 88 -3.95 -5.60 9.72
N ILE A 89 -3.55 -6.40 8.73
CA ILE A 89 -2.22 -7.02 8.68
C ILE A 89 -1.23 -6.07 7.99
N SER A 90 -0.13 -5.78 8.67
CA SER A 90 0.91 -4.88 8.17
C SER A 90 1.87 -5.64 7.26
N LYS A 91 1.93 -5.25 5.99
CA LYS A 91 2.91 -5.78 5.02
C LYS A 91 4.34 -5.51 5.51
N ASP A 92 4.67 -4.25 5.78
CA ASP A 92 6.04 -3.84 6.10
C ASP A 92 6.57 -4.43 7.41
N ALA A 93 5.69 -4.66 8.39
CA ALA A 93 6.08 -5.31 9.64
C ALA A 93 6.15 -6.83 9.51
N SER A 94 5.26 -7.45 8.72
CA SER A 94 5.29 -8.90 8.48
C SER A 94 6.49 -9.31 7.60
N THR A 95 6.85 -8.51 6.59
CA THR A 95 8.03 -8.76 5.75
C THR A 95 9.33 -8.76 6.56
N ARG A 96 9.46 -7.87 7.55
CA ARG A 96 10.63 -7.84 8.44
C ARG A 96 10.77 -9.11 9.29
N LEU A 97 9.67 -9.75 9.68
CA LEU A 97 9.72 -11.02 10.40
C LEU A 97 10.19 -12.20 9.55
N THR A 98 9.99 -12.14 8.23
CA THR A 98 10.47 -13.19 7.31
C THR A 98 11.93 -12.99 6.89
N GLU A 99 12.49 -11.81 7.12
CA GLU A 99 13.88 -11.46 6.80
C GLU A 99 14.84 -11.70 7.98
N GLU A 100 14.33 -11.88 9.20
CA GLU A 100 15.07 -12.31 10.41
C GLU A 100 15.04 -13.83 10.59
#